data_AF-A0A7K4LMY3-F1
#
_entry.id   AF-A0A7K4LMY3-F1
#
_cell.length_a   1.000
_cell.length_b   1.000
_cell.length_c   1.000
_cell.angle_alpha   90.00
_cell.angle_beta   90.00
_cell.angle_gamma   90.00
#
_symmetry.space_group_name_H-M   'P 1'
#
loop_
_entity.id
_entity.type
_entity.pdbx_description
1 polymer ?
#
loop_
_entity_poly.entity_id
_entity_poly.type
_entity_poly.pdbx_seq_one_letter_code
_entity_poly.pdbx_strand_id
1 'polypeptide(L)'
;AMSKSAVKISSDLLSNPLCEQDPAFLEMVTAFDTAMKRMDSFNQEKVSAGEPDPPSLSGGTSVISPRACRFSSVFPSLNVAVKRREQTLQDYRRLQAKVEKYEEKERTGPVLAKLHQ
;
A
#
# COMPACT_ATOMS: atom_id res chain seq x y z
N ALA A 1 4.48 -1.56 -7.50
CA ALA A 1 5.87 -2.02 -7.34
C ALA A 1 6.29 -2.62 -8.68
N MET A 2 7.48 -2.30 -9.19
CA MET A 2 8.07 -3.13 -10.24
C MET A 2 8.38 -4.50 -9.65
N SER A 3 8.19 -5.57 -10.42
CA SER A 3 8.28 -6.93 -9.90
C SER A 3 9.74 -7.35 -9.71
N LYS A 4 10.05 -8.03 -8.60
CA LYS A 4 11.31 -8.77 -8.40
C LYS A 4 11.63 -9.70 -9.58
N SER A 5 10.60 -10.15 -10.30
CA SER A 5 10.72 -10.90 -11.55
C SER A 5 11.53 -10.18 -12.63
N ALA A 6 11.49 -8.84 -12.69
CA ALA A 6 12.19 -8.09 -13.73
C ALA A 6 13.71 -8.02 -13.47
N VAL A 7 14.13 -7.92 -12.20
CA VAL A 7 15.56 -8.07 -11.80
C VAL A 7 16.03 -9.52 -12.01
N LYS A 8 15.15 -10.49 -11.78
CA LYS A 8 15.46 -11.89 -12.04
C LYS A 8 15.69 -12.16 -13.52
N ILE A 9 14.84 -11.63 -14.40
CA ILE A 9 14.99 -11.77 -15.86
C ILE A 9 16.31 -11.17 -16.33
N SER A 10 16.72 -9.99 -15.85
CA SER A 10 18.01 -9.41 -16.25
C SER A 10 19.20 -10.26 -15.78
N SER A 11 19.12 -10.82 -14.58
CA SER A 11 20.14 -11.74 -14.06
C SER A 11 20.21 -13.05 -14.83
N ASP A 12 19.06 -13.61 -15.23
CA ASP A 12 18.97 -14.86 -16.00
C ASP A 12 19.48 -14.65 -17.44
N LEU A 13 19.35 -13.44 -18.00
CA LEU A 13 19.95 -13.08 -19.27
C LEU A 13 21.48 -12.95 -19.17
N LEU A 14 22.00 -12.41 -18.06
CA LEU A 14 23.45 -12.33 -17.84
C LEU A 14 24.11 -13.70 -17.68
N SER A 15 23.42 -14.68 -17.12
CA SER A 15 23.93 -16.05 -16.99
C SER A 15 23.80 -16.87 -18.28
N ASN A 16 23.25 -16.29 -19.34
CA ASN A 16 23.10 -16.97 -20.63
C ASN A 16 24.47 -17.12 -21.33
N PRO A 17 24.83 -18.31 -21.83
CA PRO A 17 26.09 -18.54 -22.57
C PRO A 17 26.29 -17.63 -23.79
N LEU A 18 25.22 -17.03 -24.32
CA LEU A 18 25.32 -16.04 -25.40
C LEU A 18 26.10 -14.78 -24.98
N CYS A 19 26.09 -14.43 -23.71
CA CYS A 19 26.88 -13.32 -23.16
C CYS A 19 28.40 -13.59 -23.22
N GLU A 20 28.83 -14.85 -23.32
CA GLU A 20 30.24 -15.20 -23.52
C GLU A 20 30.65 -15.17 -25.01
N GLN A 21 29.67 -15.28 -25.91
CA GLN A 21 29.87 -15.41 -27.35
C GLN A 21 29.77 -14.07 -28.09
N ASP A 22 28.95 -13.15 -27.59
CA ASP A 22 28.74 -11.84 -28.20
C ASP A 22 29.03 -10.71 -27.18
N PRO A 23 30.19 -10.03 -27.31
CA PRO A 23 30.56 -8.92 -26.45
C PRO A 23 29.58 -7.74 -26.46
N ALA A 24 28.92 -7.48 -27.60
CA ALA A 24 27.95 -6.39 -27.71
C ALA A 24 26.63 -6.73 -27.01
N PHE A 25 26.22 -8.00 -27.08
CA PHE A 25 25.10 -8.51 -26.30
C PHE A 25 25.39 -8.45 -24.80
N LEU A 26 26.57 -8.87 -24.36
CA LEU A 26 26.99 -8.78 -22.96
C LEU A 26 26.94 -7.34 -22.44
N GLU A 27 27.45 -6.36 -23.20
CA GLU A 27 27.43 -4.96 -22.82
C GLU A 27 25.99 -4.45 -22.64
N MET A 28 25.11 -4.76 -23.59
CA MET A 28 23.69 -4.38 -23.55
C MET A 28 22.97 -4.99 -22.35
N VAL A 29 23.15 -6.28 -22.10
CA VAL A 29 22.50 -6.99 -21.00
C VAL A 29 23.06 -6.53 -19.65
N THR A 30 24.34 -6.19 -19.57
CA THR A 30 24.97 -5.61 -18.36
C THR A 30 24.42 -4.21 -18.05
N ALA A 31 24.27 -3.37 -19.07
CA ALA A 31 23.65 -2.06 -18.92
C ALA A 31 22.18 -2.17 -18.47
N PHE A 32 21.45 -3.13 -19.05
CA PHE A 32 20.07 -3.43 -18.67
C PHE A 32 19.97 -3.92 -17.22
N ASP A 33 20.77 -4.91 -16.81
CA ASP A 33 20.79 -5.42 -15.43
C ASP A 33 21.14 -4.33 -14.42
N THR A 34 22.12 -3.48 -14.75
CA THR A 34 22.49 -2.33 -13.92
C THR A 34 21.32 -1.35 -13.75
N ALA A 35 20.59 -1.05 -14.83
CA ALA A 35 19.40 -0.20 -14.77
C ALA A 35 18.28 -0.84 -13.95
N MET A 36 18.06 -2.15 -14.09
CA MET A 36 17.05 -2.90 -13.33
C MET A 36 17.37 -2.92 -11.84
N LYS A 37 18.63 -3.16 -11.45
CA LYS A 37 19.08 -3.11 -10.06
C LYS A 37 18.97 -1.72 -9.46
N ARG A 38 19.41 -0.67 -10.17
CA ARG A 38 19.26 0.73 -9.69
C ARG A 38 17.80 1.11 -9.46
N MET A 39 16.93 0.69 -10.36
CA MET A 39 15.50 0.97 -10.26
C MET A 39 14.83 0.14 -9.16
N ASP A 40 15.25 -1.12 -8.94
CA ASP A 40 14.81 -1.93 -7.81
C ASP A 40 15.29 -1.33 -6.48
N SER A 41 16.54 -0.89 -6.38
CA SER A 41 17.06 -0.17 -5.21
C SER A 41 16.31 1.13 -4.94
N PHE A 42 15.99 1.92 -5.98
CA PHE A 42 15.16 3.12 -5.85
C PHE A 42 13.74 2.79 -5.36
N ASN A 43 13.16 1.68 -5.83
CA ASN A 43 11.87 1.20 -5.36
C ASN A 43 11.97 0.64 -3.93
N GLN A 44 13.06 -0.02 -3.55
CA GLN A 44 13.33 -0.46 -2.19
C GLN A 44 13.52 0.72 -1.24
N GLU A 45 14.18 1.82 -1.64
CA GLU A 45 14.27 3.04 -0.82
C GLU A 45 12.87 3.63 -0.58
N LYS A 46 12.01 3.61 -1.61
CA LYS A 46 10.61 4.02 -1.50
C LYS A 46 9.76 3.06 -0.64
N VAL A 47 10.04 1.76 -0.67
CA VAL A 47 9.32 0.71 0.07
C VAL A 47 9.82 0.57 1.52
N SER A 48 11.11 0.73 1.76
CA SER A 48 11.77 0.70 3.08
C SER A 48 11.49 1.99 3.85
N ALA A 49 11.35 3.13 3.18
CA ALA A 49 10.70 4.30 3.76
C ALA A 49 9.20 4.10 4.05
N GLY A 50 8.63 2.94 3.69
CA GLY A 50 7.21 2.61 3.78
C GLY A 50 6.87 1.27 4.43
N GLU A 51 7.83 0.53 5.01
CA GLU A 51 7.54 -0.71 5.74
C GLU A 51 7.52 -0.45 7.26
N PRO A 52 6.39 -0.71 7.93
CA PRO A 52 6.20 -0.49 9.35
C PRO A 52 6.79 -1.63 10.18
N ASP A 53 7.30 -1.30 11.36
CA ASP A 53 7.63 -2.27 12.42
C ASP A 53 6.48 -3.27 12.68
N PRO A 54 6.77 -4.54 13.01
CA PRO A 54 5.75 -5.56 13.27
C PRO A 54 5.03 -5.35 14.62
N PRO A 55 3.87 -5.99 14.83
CA PRO A 55 2.62 -5.30 15.05
C PRO A 55 2.35 -5.00 16.52
N SER A 56 1.91 -3.78 16.80
CA SER A 56 1.05 -3.51 17.96
C SER A 56 -0.10 -2.63 17.51
N LEU A 57 -1.25 -3.29 17.38
CA LEU A 57 -2.61 -2.80 17.28
C LEU A 57 -2.86 -1.39 16.73
N SER A 58 -3.72 -1.37 15.72
CA SER A 58 -4.68 -0.30 15.39
C SER A 58 -4.33 0.63 14.24
N GLY A 59 -5.01 0.41 13.11
CA GLY A 59 -5.51 1.48 12.25
C GLY A 59 -4.50 2.04 11.26
N GLY A 60 -4.55 1.56 10.02
CA GLY A 60 -3.64 1.95 8.96
C GLY A 60 -3.56 3.46 8.70
N THR A 61 -2.33 3.95 8.62
CA THR A 61 -1.98 5.19 7.93
C THR A 61 -0.96 4.86 6.88
N SER A 62 -1.37 4.82 5.60
CA SER A 62 -0.44 4.80 4.48
C SER A 62 0.57 5.92 4.65
N VAL A 63 1.85 5.57 4.52
CA VAL A 63 2.97 6.49 4.63
C VAL A 63 2.85 7.56 3.55
N ILE A 64 2.39 8.73 3.96
CA ILE A 64 2.40 9.95 3.15
C ILE A 64 3.88 10.34 2.98
N SER A 65 4.41 10.25 1.76
CA SER A 65 5.80 10.60 1.45
C SER A 65 6.18 11.99 1.98
N PRO A 66 7.46 12.26 2.34
CA PRO A 66 7.92 13.56 2.84
C PRO A 66 7.57 14.75 1.92
N ARG A 67 7.43 14.50 0.61
CA ARG A 67 6.94 15.48 -0.36
C ARG A 67 5.48 15.90 -0.11
N ALA A 68 4.58 14.97 0.19
CA ALA A 68 3.20 15.29 0.48
C ALA A 68 3.04 15.97 1.87
N CYS A 69 3.89 15.63 2.85
CA CYS A 69 3.96 16.37 4.12
C CYS A 69 4.40 17.83 3.93
N ARG A 70 5.36 18.09 3.03
CA ARG A 70 5.83 19.46 2.71
C ARG A 70 4.74 20.37 2.12
N PHE A 71 3.74 19.81 1.44
CA PHE A 71 2.61 20.60 0.89
C PHE A 71 1.41 20.68 1.81
N SER A 72 1.39 19.89 2.90
CA SER A 72 0.28 19.94 3.85
C SER A 72 0.15 21.33 4.51
N SER A 73 1.26 21.96 4.91
CA SER A 73 1.23 23.31 5.49
C SER A 73 0.97 24.43 4.46
N VAL A 74 1.20 24.16 3.17
CA VAL A 74 1.02 25.13 2.08
C VAL A 74 -0.48 25.38 1.80
N PHE A 75 -1.34 24.42 2.14
CA PHE A 75 -2.79 24.54 1.95
C PHE A 75 -3.56 24.23 3.25
N PRO A 76 -3.62 25.18 4.21
CA PRO A 76 -4.26 24.98 5.52
C PRO A 76 -5.72 24.53 5.42
N SER A 77 -6.49 25.07 4.47
CA SER A 77 -7.89 24.72 4.25
C SER A 77 -8.09 23.28 3.79
N LEU A 78 -7.25 22.81 2.86
CA LEU A 78 -7.24 21.42 2.38
C LEU A 78 -6.94 20.46 3.53
N ASN A 79 -5.96 20.79 4.36
CA ASN A 79 -5.60 19.99 5.53
C ASN A 79 -6.77 19.83 6.53
N VAL A 80 -7.49 20.92 6.81
CA VAL A 80 -8.68 20.89 7.67
C VAL A 80 -9.80 20.05 7.04
N ALA A 81 -10.01 20.17 5.73
CA ALA A 81 -11.01 19.37 5.02
C ALA A 81 -10.69 17.87 5.07
N VAL A 82 -9.41 17.49 4.89
CA VAL A 82 -8.96 16.10 5.00
C VAL A 82 -9.15 15.56 6.43
N LYS A 83 -8.78 16.33 7.46
CA LYS A 83 -9.00 15.94 8.86
C LYS A 83 -10.48 15.74 9.19
N ARG A 84 -11.35 16.65 8.71
CA ARG A 84 -12.80 16.54 8.89
C ARG A 84 -13.35 15.29 8.20
N ARG A 85 -12.92 15.02 6.97
CA ARG A 85 -13.31 13.81 6.23
C ARG A 85 -12.93 12.54 7.00
N GLU A 86 -11.72 12.47 7.54
CA GLU A 86 -11.25 11.29 8.27
C GLU A 86 -12.05 11.07 9.56
N GLN A 87 -12.35 12.14 10.29
CA GLN A 87 -13.22 12.08 11.47
C GLN A 87 -14.61 11.53 11.12
N THR A 88 -15.26 12.08 10.08
CA THR A 88 -16.57 11.61 9.63
C THR A 88 -16.54 10.16 9.18
N LEU A 89 -15.46 9.73 8.51
CA LEU A 89 -15.30 8.36 8.07
C LEU A 89 -15.17 7.39 9.25
N GLN A 90 -14.45 7.77 10.30
CA GLN A 90 -14.35 6.97 11.52
C GLN A 90 -15.70 6.84 12.23
N ASP A 91 -16.45 7.95 12.34
CA ASP A 91 -17.77 7.95 12.95
C ASP A 91 -18.77 7.11 12.15
N TYR A 92 -18.71 7.17 10.82
CA TYR A 92 -19.49 6.32 9.93
C TYR A 92 -19.22 4.83 10.19
N ARG A 93 -17.95 4.41 10.24
CA ARG A 93 -17.60 3.00 10.54
C ARG A 93 -18.12 2.54 11.90
N ARG A 94 -18.04 3.41 12.91
CA ARG A 94 -18.58 3.12 14.26
C ARG A 94 -20.10 2.97 14.20
N LEU A 95 -20.80 3.82 13.47
CA LEU A 95 -22.25 3.74 13.33
C LEU A 95 -22.67 2.49 12.55
N GLN A 96 -21.95 2.17 11.47
CA GLN A 96 -22.19 0.97 10.68
C GLN A 96 -22.07 -0.30 11.52
N ALA A 97 -21.02 -0.43 12.34
CA ALA A 97 -20.88 -1.56 13.27
C ALA A 97 -22.03 -1.64 14.31
N LYS A 98 -22.61 -0.49 14.70
CA LYS A 98 -23.80 -0.48 15.58
C LYS A 98 -25.03 -0.98 14.84
N VAL A 99 -25.24 -0.56 13.60
CA VAL A 99 -26.36 -1.02 12.74
C VAL A 99 -26.29 -2.54 12.58
N GLU A 100 -25.14 -3.06 12.16
CA GLU A 100 -24.93 -4.52 11.99
C GLU A 100 -25.23 -5.29 13.28
N LYS A 101 -24.80 -4.75 14.43
CA LYS A 101 -25.10 -5.35 15.74
C LYS A 101 -26.59 -5.32 16.10
N TYR A 102 -27.32 -4.27 15.72
CA TYR A 102 -28.77 -4.19 15.96
C TYR A 102 -29.54 -5.12 15.04
N GLU A 103 -29.17 -5.18 13.75
CA GLU A 103 -29.75 -6.12 12.79
C GLU A 103 -29.54 -7.57 13.23
N GLU A 104 -28.35 -7.91 13.72
CA GLU A 104 -28.09 -9.25 14.27
C GLU A 104 -28.96 -9.53 15.50
N LYS A 105 -29.15 -8.55 16.38
CA LYS A 105 -30.05 -8.68 17.54
C LYS A 105 -31.52 -8.82 17.15
N GLU A 106 -31.98 -8.19 16.07
CA GLU A 106 -33.32 -8.41 15.54
C GLU A 106 -33.44 -9.81 14.92
N ARG A 107 -32.37 -10.32 14.29
CA ARG A 107 -32.31 -11.66 13.71
C ARG A 107 -32.22 -12.79 14.75
N THR A 108 -31.57 -12.55 15.90
CA THR A 108 -31.28 -13.58 16.92
C THR A 108 -31.92 -13.34 18.28
N GLY A 109 -32.66 -12.24 18.48
CA GLY A 109 -33.34 -11.93 19.73
C GLY A 109 -34.71 -12.60 19.88
N PRO A 110 -35.22 -12.80 21.12
CA PRO A 110 -36.59 -13.27 21.38
C PRO A 110 -37.68 -12.22 21.08
N VAL A 111 -37.43 -11.29 20.15
CA VAL A 111 -38.29 -10.13 19.84
C VAL A 111 -39.31 -10.43 18.72
N LEU A 112 -39.36 -11.66 18.19
CA LEU A 112 -40.49 -12.08 17.33
C LEU A 112 -41.81 -12.25 18.11
N ALA A 113 -41.77 -12.46 19.43
CA ALA A 113 -42.97 -12.84 20.20
C ALA A 113 -43.81 -11.67 20.76
N LYS A 114 -43.47 -10.40 20.48
CA LYS A 114 -44.23 -9.23 21.01
C LYS A 114 -44.86 -8.32 19.97
N LEU A 115 -44.78 -8.63 18.68
CA LEU A 115 -45.39 -7.82 17.60
C LEU A 115 -46.70 -8.41 17.05
N HIS A 116 -47.32 -9.35 17.76
CA HIS A 116 -48.68 -9.80 17.52
C HIS A 116 -49.39 -9.99 18.86
N GLN A 117 -49.94 -8.91 19.39
CA GLN A 117 -51.07 -8.94 20.32
C GLN A 117 -52.02 -7.82 19.97
#